data_AF-A0A916D776-F1
#
_entry.id   AF-A0A916D776-F1
#
_cell.length_a   1.000
_cell.length_b   1.000
_cell.length_c   1.000
_cell.angle_alpha   90.00
_cell.angle_beta   90.00
_cell.angle_gamma   90.00
#
_symmetry.space_group_name_H-M   'P 1'
#
loop_
_entity.id
_entity.type
_entity.pdbx_description
1 polymer ?
#
loop_
_entity_poly.entity_id
_entity_poly.type
_entity_poly.pdbx_seq_one_letter_code
_entity_poly.pdbx_strand_id
1 'polypeptide(L)' 'MKIDLRKIYRFEAINHAAGTPLPTGGDIYYECTECTHVVSSVPHIAAHCECGNLVGKGGKVEIKDPAKVKPVRGKLK' A
#
# COMPACT_ATOMS: atom_id res chain seq x y z
N MET A 1 12.08 1.91 11.75
CA MET A 1 11.19 3.06 12.08
C MET A 1 9.84 2.80 11.43
N LYS A 2 8.80 2.48 12.20
CA LYS A 2 7.43 2.29 11.69
C LYS A 2 6.76 3.67 11.62
N ILE A 3 6.76 4.29 10.44
CA ILE A 3 6.02 5.54 10.22
C ILE A 3 4.58 5.15 9.89
N ASP A 4 3.63 5.61 10.69
CA ASP A 4 2.21 5.52 10.32
C ASP A 4 1.90 6.59 9.28
N LEU A 5 1.79 6.17 8.02
CA LEU A 5 1.54 7.06 6.89
C LEU A 5 0.20 7.80 7.01
N ARG A 6 -0.79 7.28 7.76
CA ARG A 6 -2.09 7.94 7.97
C ARG A 6 -1.98 9.21 8.80
N LYS A 7 -0.87 9.41 9.52
CA LYS A 7 -0.57 10.66 10.24
C LYS A 7 -0.12 11.79 9.30
N ILE A 8 0.43 11.44 8.14
CA ILE A 8 1.04 12.38 7.19
C ILE A 8 0.14 12.59 5.95
N TYR A 9 -0.57 11.54 5.52
CA TYR A 9 -1.38 11.53 4.31
C TYR A 9 -2.87 11.31 4.61
N ARG A 10 -3.72 11.81 3.72
CA ARG A 10 -5.13 11.40 3.55
C ARG A 10 -5.17 10.36 2.44
N PHE A 11 -5.92 9.29 2.63
CA PHE A 11 -6.05 8.21 1.65
C PHE A 11 -7.44 8.16 1.06
N GLU A 12 -7.52 8.16 -0.26
CA GLU A 12 -8.75 8.01 -1.04
C GLU A 12 -8.72 6.64 -1.74
N ALA A 13 -9.82 5.90 -1.68
CA ALA A 13 -9.90 4.61 -2.36
C ALA A 13 -9.82 4.78 -3.88
N ILE A 14 -9.00 3.97 -4.54
CA ILE A 14 -8.97 3.92 -6.00
C ILE A 14 -9.99 2.88 -6.43
N ASN A 15 -10.90 3.27 -7.32
CA ASN A 15 -11.78 2.29 -7.96
C ASN A 15 -10.93 1.41 -8.87
N HIS A 16 -10.77 0.15 -8.48
CA HIS A 16 -9.92 -0.82 -9.15
C HIS A 16 -10.73 -2.08 -9.42
N ALA A 17 -10.80 -2.46 -10.71
CA ALA A 17 -11.52 -3.64 -11.13
C ALA A 17 -10.78 -4.92 -10.72
N ALA A 18 -11.50 -5.88 -10.14
CA ALA A 18 -10.96 -7.19 -9.82
C ALA A 18 -10.40 -7.87 -11.08
N GLY A 19 -9.24 -8.53 -10.93
CA GLY A 19 -8.57 -9.22 -12.03
C GLY A 19 -7.71 -8.33 -12.94
N THR A 20 -7.64 -7.03 -12.68
CA THR A 20 -6.66 -6.14 -13.35
C THR A 20 -5.40 -5.98 -12.48
N PRO A 21 -4.21 -5.69 -13.07
CA PRO A 21 -3.01 -5.44 -12.29
C PRO A 21 -3.17 -4.25 -11.34
N LEU A 22 -2.68 -4.36 -10.11
CA LEU A 22 -2.73 -3.27 -9.14
C LEU A 22 -1.97 -2.04 -9.68
N PRO A 23 -2.54 -0.83 -9.54
CA PRO A 23 -1.88 0.39 -9.96
C PRO A 23 -0.63 0.64 -9.10
N THR A 24 0.42 1.17 -9.71
CA THR A 24 1.67 1.57 -9.03
C THR A 24 1.97 3.04 -9.33
N GLY A 25 2.60 3.74 -8.38
CA GLY A 25 2.94 5.14 -8.55
C GLY A 25 3.34 5.82 -7.24
N GLY A 26 3.96 7.00 -7.34
CA GLY A 26 4.48 7.74 -6.18
C GLY A 26 3.39 8.24 -5.21
N ASP A 27 2.16 8.42 -5.71
CA ASP A 27 0.98 8.77 -4.93
C ASP A 27 0.08 7.55 -4.63
N ILE A 28 0.50 6.35 -5.04
CA ILE A 28 -0.27 5.11 -4.90
C ILE A 28 0.27 4.28 -3.75
N TYR A 29 -0.65 3.80 -2.92
CA TYR A 29 -0.37 3.01 -1.74
C TYR A 29 -1.32 1.80 -1.70
N TYR A 30 -0.92 0.79 -0.94
CA TYR A 30 -1.65 -0.43 -0.73
C TYR A 30 -2.08 -0.51 0.72
N GLU A 31 -3.40 -0.49 0.94
CA GLU A 31 -4.01 -0.79 2.22
C GLU A 31 -4.23 -2.30 2.31
N CYS A 32 -3.64 -2.93 3.33
CA CYS A 32 -3.95 -4.32 3.63
C CYS A 32 -5.32 -4.39 4.30
N THR A 33 -6.27 -5.13 3.73
CA THR A 33 -7.62 -5.24 4.29
C THR A 33 -7.67 -6.07 5.58
N GLU A 34 -6.62 -6.83 5.88
CA GLU A 34 -6.52 -7.66 7.08
C GLU A 34 -6.06 -6.88 8.32
N CYS A 35 -5.00 -6.07 8.19
CA CYS A 35 -4.43 -5.30 9.31
C CYS A 35 -4.57 -3.78 9.17
N THR A 36 -5.23 -3.30 8.10
CA THR A 36 -5.46 -1.87 7.77
C THR A 36 -4.20 -1.01 7.54
N HIS A 37 -3.02 -1.60 7.70
CA HIS A 37 -1.74 -0.93 7.50
C HIS A 37 -1.57 -0.54 6.03
N VAL A 38 -1.00 0.64 5.80
CA VAL A 38 -0.78 1.20 4.46
C VAL A 38 0.71 1.16 4.13
N VAL A 39 1.05 0.63 2.96
CA VAL A 39 2.42 0.54 2.43
C VAL A 39 2.47 1.24 1.08
N SER A 40 3.54 1.99 0.77
CA SER A 40 3.71 2.59 -0.57
C SER A 40 3.75 1.49 -1.64
N SER A 41 3.16 1.74 -2.82
CA SER A 41 3.24 0.81 -3.96
C SER A 41 4.65 0.69 -4.55
N VAL A 42 5.51 1.70 -4.30
CA VAL A 42 6.88 1.79 -4.80
C VAL A 42 7.86 2.15 -3.66
N PRO A 43 7.97 1.35 -2.60
CA PRO A 43 8.75 1.69 -1.42
C PRO A 43 10.24 1.55 -1.72
N HIS A 44 10.98 2.66 -1.65
CA HIS A 44 12.43 2.65 -1.82
C HIS A 44 13.16 2.11 -0.57
N ILE A 45 12.61 2.38 0.61
CA ILE A 45 13.07 1.81 1.89
C ILE A 45 12.24 0.58 2.28
N ALA A 46 12.77 -0.25 3.18
CA ALA A 46 12.04 -1.41 3.67
C ALA A 46 10.73 -1.00 4.37
N ALA A 47 9.61 -1.55 3.91
CA ALA A 47 8.28 -1.32 4.44
C ALA A 47 7.49 -2.64 4.46
N HIS A 48 6.63 -2.85 5.44
CA HIS A 48 5.77 -4.03 5.50
C HIS A 48 4.51 -3.72 6.30
N CYS A 49 3.41 -4.39 5.96
CA CYS A 49 2.22 -4.38 6.81
C CYS A 49 2.41 -5.31 8.02
N GLU A 50 1.54 -5.20 9.01
CA GLU A 50 1.72 -5.91 10.28
C GLU A 50 1.51 -7.43 10.18
N CYS A 51 0.58 -7.89 9.33
CA CYS A 51 0.37 -9.32 9.08
C CYS A 51 1.36 -9.91 8.04
N GLY A 52 2.22 -9.07 7.44
CA GLY A 52 3.19 -9.50 6.44
C GLY A 52 2.59 -9.92 5.09
N ASN A 53 1.36 -9.52 4.78
CA ASN A 53 0.77 -9.65 3.43
C ASN A 53 1.48 -8.77 2.40
N LEU A 54 1.88 -7.56 2.82
CA LEU A 54 2.60 -6.57 2.02
C LEU A 54 4.01 -6.44 2.56
N VAL A 55 5.01 -6.67 1.71
CA VAL A 55 6.42 -6.45 2.03
C VAL A 55 7.07 -5.75 0.85
N GLY A 56 7.71 -4.62 1.08
CA GLY A 56 8.26 -3.81 0.00
C GLY A 56 9.65 -3.27 0.31
N LYS A 57 10.48 -3.22 -0.74
CA LYS A 57 11.84 -2.69 -0.74
C LYS A 57 12.28 -2.46 -2.19
N GLY A 58 13.18 -1.48 -2.42
CA GLY A 58 13.83 -1.32 -3.73
C GLY A 58 12.86 -0.92 -4.85
N GLY A 59 11.78 -0.21 -4.53
CA GLY A 59 10.79 0.30 -5.49
C GLY A 59 9.71 -0.71 -5.87
N LYS A 60 9.60 -1.85 -5.16
CA LYS A 60 8.60 -2.89 -5.42
C LYS A 60 7.96 -3.37 -4.13
N VAL A 61 6.73 -3.89 -4.26
CA VAL A 61 6.01 -4.58 -3.18
C VAL A 61 5.73 -6.01 -3.62
N GLU A 62 6.10 -6.95 -2.76
CA GLU A 62 5.65 -8.32 -2.80
C GLU A 62 4.34 -8.44 -2.03
N ILE A 63 3.37 -9.10 -2.66
CA ILE A 63 2.02 -9.27 -2.14
C ILE A 63 1.73 -10.76 -2.05
N LYS A 64 1.47 -11.26 -0.84
CA LYS A 64 1.16 -12.69 -0.64
C LYS A 64 -0.24 -13.06 -1.11
N ASP A 65 -1.22 -12.24 -0.74
CA ASP A 65 -2.63 -12.39 -1.09
C ASP A 65 -3.16 -11.07 -1.68
N PRO A 66 -3.27 -10.99 -3.03
CA PRO A 66 -3.80 -9.81 -3.72
C PRO A 66 -5.26 -9.50 -3.40
N ALA A 67 -6.07 -10.48 -3.01
CA ALA A 67 -7.48 -10.25 -2.63
C ALA A 67 -7.60 -9.46 -1.33
N LYS A 68 -6.53 -9.44 -0.52
CA LYS A 68 -6.43 -8.68 0.74
C LYS A 68 -5.75 -7.33 0.59
N VAL A 69 -5.73 -6.78 -0.62
CA VAL A 69 -5.09 -5.51 -0.94
C VAL A 69 -6.09 -4.57 -1.59
N LYS A 70 -6.17 -3.36 -1.06
CA LYS A 70 -6.93 -2.26 -1.63
C LYS A 70 -5.99 -1.14 -2.05
N PRO A 71 -5.94 -0.77 -3.34
CA PRO A 71 -5.17 0.39 -3.77
C PRO A 71 -5.85 1.68 -3.32
N VAL A 72 -5.05 2.58 -2.76
CA VAL A 72 -5.48 3.90 -2.28
C VAL A 72 -4.50 4.97 -2.78
N ARG A 73 -5.02 6.17 -3.04
CA ARG A 73 -4.22 7.34 -3.41
C ARG A 73 -3.95 8.18 -2.16
N GLY A 74 -2.68 8.46 -1.89
CA GLY A 74 -2.24 9.30 -0.78
C GLY A 74 -2.07 10.75 -1.20
N LYS A 75 -2.70 11.68 -0.49
CA LYS A 75 -2.49 13.13 -0.62
C LYS A 75 -1.95 13.67 0.70
N LEU A 76 -0.95 14.56 0.66
CA LEU A 76 -0.41 15.20 1.87
C LEU A 76 -1.51 15.96 2.62
N LYS A 77 -1.46 15.90 3.96
CA LYS A 77 -2.47 16.51 4.83
C LYS A 77 -2.38 18.02 4.93
#